data_AF-A0A1I0NHI1-F1
#
_entry.id   AF-A0A1I0NHI1-F1
#
_cell.length_a   1.000
_cell.length_b   1.000
_cell.length_c   1.000
_cell.angle_alpha   90.00
_cell.angle_beta   90.00
_cell.angle_gamma   90.00
#
_symmetry.space_group_name_H-M   'P 1'
#
loop_
_entity.id
_entity.type
_entity.pdbx_description
1 polymer ?
#
loop_
_entity_poly.entity_id
_entity_poly.type
_entity_poly.pdbx_seq_one_letter_code
_entity_poly.pdbx_strand_id
1 'polypeptide(L)'
;MSSRNIDDVEHYNRVDSYLELFDSLDLDEKSHRRMSVWVLDELFRRTLSSVGREYLGFTSGNRERNVKILWQKSLDRFELMDQFEEPEQYSGYVRQIHSFRNNTAHNTDYDPPQSNLEDIRGEVDDWLEWLLSESLRYNSEHEETPPRELMIGMAKRSLNKILAETEDEDITDEFEDWHTDIRENAVELYETIEFLENEEAEISVELIDALVDALELARDYEQMQKTEAQFWSEVNARIDEHLLRRDPGH
;
A
#
# COMPACT_ATOMS: atom_id res chain seq x y z
N MET A 1 8.72 -9.27 29.73
CA MET A 1 8.77 -8.75 28.35
C MET A 1 10.13 -8.11 28.17
N SER A 2 10.94 -8.63 27.25
CA SER A 2 12.27 -8.11 26.96
C SER A 2 12.09 -6.90 26.04
N SER A 3 12.47 -5.71 26.46
CA SER A 3 12.57 -4.56 25.56
C SER A 3 13.69 -4.86 24.58
N ARG A 4 13.36 -5.38 23.40
CA ARG A 4 14.34 -5.46 22.31
C ARG A 4 14.64 -4.03 21.92
N ASN A 5 15.90 -3.63 22.10
CA ASN A 5 16.34 -2.31 21.72
C ASN A 5 16.48 -2.28 20.20
N ILE A 6 16.22 -1.14 19.57
CA ILE A 6 16.34 -0.96 18.10
C ILE A 6 17.69 -1.48 17.58
N ASP A 7 18.74 -1.33 18.38
CA ASP A 7 20.12 -1.74 18.08
C ASP A 7 20.35 -3.28 18.03
N ASP A 8 19.41 -4.10 18.53
CA ASP A 8 19.61 -5.57 18.63
C ASP A 8 19.29 -6.32 17.33
N VAL A 9 18.73 -5.64 16.32
CA VAL A 9 18.44 -6.28 15.01
C VAL A 9 19.68 -6.14 14.13
N GLU A 10 20.33 -7.25 13.77
CA GLU A 10 21.48 -7.35 12.83
C GLU A 10 21.27 -6.59 11.49
N HIS A 11 20.01 -6.23 11.23
CA HIS A 11 19.54 -5.44 10.12
C HIS A 11 19.99 -3.96 10.14
N TYR A 12 20.03 -3.29 11.30
CA TYR A 12 20.32 -1.84 11.38
C TYR A 12 21.75 -1.51 10.98
N ASN A 13 22.72 -2.34 11.36
CA ASN A 13 24.12 -2.21 10.94
C ASN A 13 24.30 -2.23 9.40
N ARG A 14 23.33 -2.73 8.63
CA ARG A 14 23.38 -2.71 7.16
C ARG A 14 22.71 -1.48 6.57
N VAL A 15 21.73 -0.88 7.25
CA VAL A 15 21.09 0.37 6.83
C VAL A 15 22.13 1.49 6.79
N ASP A 16 22.91 1.64 7.87
CA ASP A 16 23.98 2.63 7.96
C ASP A 16 24.96 2.52 6.80
N SER A 17 25.35 1.29 6.43
CA SER A 17 26.28 1.09 5.30
C SER A 17 25.72 1.54 3.95
N TYR A 18 24.40 1.50 3.75
CA TYR A 18 23.77 2.03 2.53
C TYR A 18 23.68 3.56 2.57
N LEU A 19 23.39 4.14 3.74
CA LEU A 19 23.37 5.59 3.93
C LEU A 19 24.77 6.19 3.76
N GLU A 20 25.79 5.61 4.37
CA GLU A 20 27.20 5.99 4.17
C GLU A 20 27.61 5.90 2.70
N LEU A 21 27.18 4.84 2.00
CA LEU A 21 27.45 4.70 0.57
C LEU A 21 26.75 5.80 -0.23
N PHE A 22 25.49 6.12 0.08
CA PHE A 22 24.77 7.23 -0.55
C PHE A 22 25.51 8.55 -0.31
N ASP A 23 25.87 8.84 0.93
CA ASP A 23 26.51 10.10 1.35
C ASP A 23 27.93 10.26 0.76
N SER A 24 28.55 9.16 0.33
CA SER A 24 29.85 9.19 -0.36
C SER A 24 29.78 9.52 -1.85
N LEU A 25 28.58 9.51 -2.46
CA LEU A 25 28.37 9.74 -3.88
C LEU A 25 28.25 11.25 -4.17
N ASP A 26 29.01 11.73 -5.14
CA ASP A 26 28.91 13.12 -5.61
C ASP A 26 27.67 13.30 -6.50
N LEU A 27 26.59 13.86 -5.94
CA LEU A 27 25.33 14.06 -6.65
C LEU A 27 25.39 15.11 -7.75
N ASP A 28 26.48 15.87 -7.92
CA ASP A 28 26.68 16.71 -9.10
C ASP A 28 26.97 15.84 -10.35
N GLU A 29 27.46 14.61 -10.16
CA GLU A 29 27.74 13.67 -11.24
C GLU A 29 26.53 12.77 -11.57
N LYS A 30 26.09 12.78 -12.84
CA LYS A 30 24.98 11.94 -13.34
C LYS A 30 25.17 10.44 -13.04
N SER A 31 26.39 9.92 -13.17
CA SER A 31 26.73 8.52 -12.85
C SER A 31 26.44 8.18 -11.39
N HIS A 32 26.79 9.10 -10.48
CA HIS A 32 26.56 8.95 -9.05
C HIS A 32 25.11 9.15 -8.65
N ARG A 33 24.36 10.08 -9.27
CA ARG A 33 22.90 10.16 -9.10
C ARG A 33 22.21 8.86 -9.49
N ARG A 34 22.62 8.26 -10.62
CA ARG A 34 22.11 6.96 -11.05
C ARG A 34 22.48 5.83 -10.07
N MET A 35 23.68 5.85 -9.50
CA MET A 35 24.09 4.89 -8.46
C MET A 35 23.26 5.06 -7.18
N SER A 36 23.01 6.31 -6.78
CA SER A 36 22.25 6.68 -5.59
C SER A 36 20.82 6.14 -5.63
N VAL A 37 20.19 6.13 -6.80
CA VAL A 37 18.88 5.47 -7.01
C VAL A 37 18.93 3.99 -6.66
N TRP A 38 19.97 3.26 -7.06
CA TRP A 38 20.12 1.84 -6.72
C TRP A 38 20.40 1.61 -5.24
N VAL A 39 21.15 2.52 -4.60
CA VAL A 39 21.40 2.47 -3.16
C VAL A 39 20.10 2.64 -2.38
N LEU A 40 19.29 3.65 -2.71
CA LEU A 40 17.99 3.88 -2.08
C LEU A 40 17.00 2.73 -2.35
N ASP A 41 16.89 2.24 -3.59
CA ASP A 41 16.02 1.09 -3.92
C ASP A 41 16.41 -0.15 -3.12
N GLU A 42 17.71 -0.44 -3.01
CA GLU A 42 18.20 -1.57 -2.23
C GLU A 42 17.93 -1.40 -0.73
N LEU A 43 18.16 -0.21 -0.17
CA LEU A 43 17.89 0.12 1.22
C LEU A 43 16.42 -0.14 1.53
N PHE A 44 15.49 0.54 0.83
CA PHE A 44 14.06 0.42 1.09
C PHE A 44 13.57 -1.02 0.90
N ARG A 45 13.98 -1.68 -0.19
CA ARG A 45 13.60 -3.07 -0.47
C ARG A 45 14.07 -4.02 0.62
N ARG A 46 15.31 -3.88 1.10
CA ARG A 46 15.84 -4.72 2.18
C ARG A 46 15.15 -4.44 3.50
N THR A 47 14.91 -3.17 3.82
CA THR A 47 14.21 -2.77 5.03
C THR A 47 12.82 -3.34 5.08
N LEU A 48 11.99 -3.06 4.06
CA LEU A 48 10.63 -3.59 3.99
C LEU A 48 10.59 -5.11 3.98
N SER A 49 11.54 -5.76 3.29
CA SER A 49 11.64 -7.22 3.31
C SER A 49 12.04 -7.77 4.68
N SER A 50 12.89 -7.08 5.45
CA SER A 50 13.34 -7.53 6.77
C SER A 50 12.26 -7.30 7.81
N VAL A 51 11.81 -6.05 7.95
CA VAL A 51 10.71 -5.65 8.84
C VAL A 51 9.46 -6.47 8.55
N GLY A 52 9.09 -6.59 7.28
CA GLY A 52 7.92 -7.36 6.90
C GLY A 52 8.02 -8.85 7.25
N ARG A 53 9.21 -9.46 7.23
CA ARG A 53 9.42 -10.86 7.65
C ARG A 53 9.37 -11.01 9.17
N GLU A 54 9.93 -10.05 9.88
CA GLU A 54 10.07 -10.12 11.33
C GLU A 54 8.76 -9.79 12.05
N TYR A 55 8.03 -8.78 11.57
CA TYR A 55 6.88 -8.21 12.27
C TYR A 55 5.55 -8.35 11.52
N LEU A 56 5.56 -8.46 10.19
CA LEU A 56 4.34 -8.44 9.36
C LEU A 56 3.99 -9.80 8.72
N GLY A 57 4.69 -10.86 9.11
CA GLY A 57 4.44 -12.23 8.64
C GLY A 57 4.73 -12.46 7.15
N PHE A 58 5.65 -11.71 6.54
CA PHE A 58 6.01 -11.92 5.14
C PHE A 58 6.70 -13.28 4.94
N THR A 59 6.28 -14.03 3.92
CA THR A 59 6.95 -15.26 3.51
C THR A 59 8.36 -15.00 2.96
N SER A 60 9.26 -15.99 3.08
CA SER A 60 10.70 -15.86 2.77
C SER A 60 11.04 -15.59 1.29
N GLY A 61 10.07 -15.65 0.37
CA GLY A 61 10.23 -15.34 -1.05
C GLY A 61 10.08 -13.86 -1.43
N ASN A 62 9.82 -12.96 -0.47
CA ASN A 62 9.52 -11.56 -0.80
C ASN A 62 10.77 -10.70 -1.11
N ARG A 63 11.99 -11.21 -0.92
CA ARG A 63 13.22 -10.44 -1.17
C ARG A 63 13.35 -9.93 -2.60
N GLU A 64 12.88 -10.67 -3.60
CA GLU A 64 13.04 -10.33 -5.02
C GLU A 64 11.96 -9.37 -5.55
N ARG A 65 10.99 -8.99 -4.72
CA ARG A 65 9.91 -8.08 -5.14
C ARG A 65 10.42 -6.65 -5.20
N ASN A 66 9.84 -5.85 -6.11
CA ASN A 66 10.15 -4.43 -6.19
C ASN A 66 9.66 -3.68 -4.94
N VAL A 67 10.28 -2.53 -4.65
CA VAL A 67 9.99 -1.72 -3.46
C VAL A 67 8.50 -1.36 -3.34
N LYS A 68 7.85 -1.03 -4.46
CA LYS A 68 6.43 -0.66 -4.51
C LYS A 68 5.52 -1.79 -3.98
N ILE A 69 5.77 -3.03 -4.40
CA ILE A 69 4.97 -4.19 -3.97
C ILE A 69 5.19 -4.48 -2.48
N LEU A 70 6.43 -4.36 -2.00
CA LEU A 70 6.73 -4.58 -0.58
C LEU A 70 6.07 -3.51 0.29
N TRP A 71 6.12 -2.26 -0.15
CA TRP A 71 5.49 -1.13 0.53
C TRP A 71 3.98 -1.30 0.60
N GLN A 72 3.32 -1.56 -0.54
CA GLN A 72 1.87 -1.79 -0.55
C GLN A 72 1.49 -2.93 0.40
N LYS A 73 2.24 -4.04 0.36
CA LYS A 73 1.97 -5.16 1.27
C LYS A 73 2.14 -4.81 2.74
N SER A 74 3.04 -3.87 3.08
CA SER A 74 3.17 -3.35 4.44
C SER A 74 1.96 -2.49 4.81
N LEU A 75 1.52 -1.60 3.92
CA LEU A 75 0.32 -0.79 4.10
C LEU A 75 -0.92 -1.66 4.28
N ASP A 76 -1.12 -2.68 3.42
CA ASP A 76 -2.23 -3.64 3.53
C ASP A 76 -2.26 -4.34 4.90
N ARG A 77 -1.11 -4.44 5.59
CA ARG A 77 -1.02 -4.96 6.96
C ARG A 77 -1.34 -3.90 7.98
N PHE A 78 -0.87 -2.67 7.79
CA PHE A 78 -1.15 -1.59 8.72
C PHE A 78 -2.59 -1.10 8.69
N GLU A 79 -3.24 -1.17 7.53
CA GLU A 79 -4.69 -1.01 7.40
C GLU A 79 -5.47 -2.04 8.23
N LEU A 80 -4.79 -3.12 8.67
CA LEU A 80 -5.33 -4.05 9.65
C LEU A 80 -5.17 -3.61 11.11
N MET A 81 -4.71 -2.40 11.39
CA MET A 81 -4.78 -1.77 12.72
C MET A 81 -5.91 -0.76 12.77
N ASP A 82 -6.46 -0.52 13.95
CA ASP A 82 -7.39 0.59 14.15
C ASP A 82 -6.62 1.93 14.09
N GLN A 83 -7.22 2.96 13.48
CA GLN A 83 -6.63 4.30 13.40
C GLN A 83 -5.27 4.36 12.69
N PHE A 84 -5.11 3.55 11.64
CA PHE A 84 -3.97 3.70 10.74
C PHE A 84 -4.17 4.92 9.82
N GLU A 85 -3.21 5.84 9.86
CA GLU A 85 -3.09 6.92 8.90
C GLU A 85 -1.73 6.82 8.21
N GLU A 86 -1.77 6.68 6.89
CA GLU A 86 -0.56 6.63 6.08
C GLU A 86 0.05 8.04 5.93
N PRO A 87 1.35 8.23 6.20
CA PRO A 87 2.03 9.47 5.84
C PRO A 87 2.20 9.56 4.31
N GLU A 88 1.39 10.40 3.66
CA GLU A 88 1.37 10.55 2.18
C GLU A 88 2.77 10.76 1.57
N GLN A 89 3.64 11.49 2.30
CA GLN A 89 5.02 11.78 1.90
C GLN A 89 5.85 10.52 1.65
N TYR A 90 5.69 9.48 2.48
CA TYR A 90 6.46 8.24 2.37
C TYR A 90 6.06 7.40 1.16
N SER A 91 4.76 7.30 0.86
CA SER A 91 4.29 6.72 -0.40
C SER A 91 4.75 7.54 -1.61
N GLY A 92 4.85 8.86 -1.47
CA GLY A 92 5.50 9.73 -2.45
C GLY A 92 6.93 9.28 -2.75
N TYR A 93 7.76 9.11 -1.72
CA TYR A 93 9.15 8.70 -1.87
C TYR A 93 9.30 7.29 -2.46
N VAL A 94 8.54 6.31 -1.98
CA VAL A 94 8.58 4.94 -2.53
C VAL A 94 8.22 4.92 -4.02
N ARG A 95 7.19 5.68 -4.43
CA ARG A 95 6.81 5.81 -5.85
C ARG A 95 7.92 6.48 -6.67
N GLN A 96 8.55 7.53 -6.13
CA GLN A 96 9.67 8.21 -6.78
C GLN A 96 10.87 7.29 -6.97
N ILE A 97 11.31 6.57 -5.93
CA ILE A 97 12.40 5.59 -6.01
C ILE A 97 12.12 4.55 -7.09
N HIS A 98 10.91 3.97 -7.09
CA HIS A 98 10.51 2.99 -8.09
C HIS A 98 10.58 3.55 -9.53
N SER A 99 10.06 4.77 -9.72
CA SER A 99 10.10 5.47 -11.01
C SER A 99 11.54 5.76 -11.46
N PHE A 100 12.36 6.32 -10.60
CA PHE A 100 13.77 6.63 -10.87
C PHE A 100 14.56 5.37 -11.22
N ARG A 101 14.33 4.26 -10.50
CA ARG A 101 14.98 2.98 -10.77
C ARG A 101 14.59 2.44 -12.13
N ASN A 102 13.30 2.43 -12.48
CA ASN A 102 12.83 1.96 -13.78
C ASN A 102 13.40 2.82 -14.92
N ASN A 103 13.36 4.14 -14.79
CA ASN A 103 13.91 5.06 -15.78
C ASN A 103 15.42 4.88 -15.92
N THR A 104 16.15 4.74 -14.81
CA THR A 104 17.59 4.48 -14.82
C THR A 104 17.93 3.15 -15.49
N ALA A 105 17.15 2.09 -15.24
CA ALA A 105 17.38 0.76 -15.80
C ALA A 105 17.09 0.68 -17.31
N HIS A 106 16.10 1.43 -17.80
CA HIS A 106 15.64 1.34 -19.18
C HIS A 106 16.08 2.51 -20.08
N ASN A 107 16.60 3.58 -19.49
CA ASN A 107 17.08 4.76 -20.21
C ASN A 107 18.46 5.19 -19.67
N THR A 108 19.51 4.92 -20.44
CA THR A 108 20.89 5.33 -20.13
C THR A 108 21.05 6.85 -20.06
N ASP A 109 20.21 7.59 -20.78
CA ASP A 109 20.23 9.05 -20.82
C ASP A 109 19.46 9.69 -19.67
N TYR A 110 18.63 8.91 -18.96
CA TYR A 110 17.91 9.41 -17.80
C TYR A 110 18.86 9.91 -16.72
N ASP A 111 18.54 11.09 -16.21
CA ASP A 111 19.28 11.81 -15.18
C ASP A 111 18.32 12.08 -14.00
N PRO A 112 18.41 11.28 -12.91
CA PRO A 112 17.56 11.47 -11.74
C PRO A 112 17.76 12.88 -11.15
N PRO A 113 16.70 13.60 -10.76
CA PRO A 113 16.84 14.92 -10.15
C PRO A 113 17.57 14.85 -8.81
N GLN A 114 18.61 15.67 -8.62
CA GLN A 114 19.40 15.72 -7.38
C GLN A 114 18.55 16.07 -6.17
N SER A 115 17.76 17.14 -6.23
CA SER A 115 16.94 17.60 -5.10
C SER A 115 16.02 16.50 -4.59
N ASN A 116 15.38 15.74 -5.49
CA ASN A 116 14.53 14.61 -5.08
C ASN A 116 15.31 13.50 -4.37
N LEU A 117 16.56 13.21 -4.77
CA LEU A 117 17.38 12.22 -4.10
C LEU A 117 17.82 12.69 -2.70
N GLU A 118 18.17 13.97 -2.57
CA GLU A 118 18.51 14.61 -1.30
C GLU A 118 17.31 14.66 -0.36
N ASP A 119 16.14 15.05 -0.87
CA ASP A 119 14.88 15.08 -0.11
C ASP A 119 14.54 13.68 0.42
N ILE A 120 14.61 12.64 -0.42
CA ILE A 120 14.38 11.26 0.03
C ILE A 120 15.39 10.88 1.10
N ARG A 121 16.68 11.16 0.88
CA ARG A 121 17.75 10.85 1.84
C ARG A 121 17.54 11.53 3.20
N GLY A 122 17.08 12.78 3.20
CA GLY A 122 16.79 13.55 4.41
C GLY A 122 15.71 12.93 5.28
N GLU A 123 14.78 12.19 4.68
CA GLU A 123 13.60 11.63 5.35
C GLU A 123 13.75 10.12 5.65
N VAL A 124 14.89 9.49 5.31
CA VAL A 124 15.05 8.03 5.49
C VAL A 124 14.98 7.65 6.97
N ASP A 125 15.58 8.42 7.86
CA ASP A 125 15.62 8.08 9.28
C ASP A 125 14.22 8.15 9.90
N ASP A 126 13.45 9.20 9.60
CA ASP A 126 12.07 9.37 10.04
C ASP A 126 11.15 8.29 9.44
N TRP A 127 11.36 7.93 8.16
CA TRP A 127 10.66 6.82 7.52
C TRP A 127 10.96 5.47 8.18
N LEU A 128 12.22 5.21 8.56
CA LEU A 128 12.62 3.99 9.25
C LEU A 128 12.02 3.89 10.64
N GLU A 129 12.06 4.98 11.41
CA GLU A 129 11.47 5.05 12.75
C GLU A 129 9.96 4.80 12.67
N TRP A 130 9.27 5.49 11.77
CA TRP A 130 7.85 5.30 11.54
C TRP A 130 7.53 3.85 11.15
N LEU A 131 8.22 3.29 10.16
CA LEU A 131 7.96 1.94 9.66
C LEU A 131 8.13 0.92 10.77
N LEU A 132 9.17 1.06 11.61
CA LEU A 132 9.38 0.14 12.72
C LEU A 132 8.32 0.33 13.80
N SER A 133 7.99 1.56 14.17
CA SER A 133 6.95 1.87 15.16
C SER A 133 5.62 1.22 14.78
N GLU A 134 5.16 1.43 13.55
CA GLU A 134 3.92 0.83 13.03
C GLU A 134 4.01 -0.70 12.94
N SER A 135 5.17 -1.24 12.60
CA SER A 135 5.37 -2.69 12.56
C SER A 135 5.35 -3.33 13.94
N LEU A 136 5.91 -2.66 14.95
CA LEU A 136 5.86 -3.12 16.34
C LEU A 136 4.44 -3.01 16.89
N ARG A 137 3.72 -1.92 16.59
CA ARG A 137 2.30 -1.77 16.93
C ARG A 137 1.49 -2.91 16.33
N TYR A 138 1.61 -3.13 15.03
CA TYR A 138 0.94 -4.24 14.33
C TYR A 138 1.25 -5.58 14.99
N ASN A 139 2.53 -5.89 15.23
CA ASN A 139 2.92 -7.16 15.80
C ASN A 139 2.35 -7.35 17.23
N SER A 140 2.32 -6.28 18.03
CA SER A 140 1.77 -6.34 19.39
C SER A 140 0.26 -6.57 19.39
N GLU A 141 -0.48 -5.85 18.56
CA GLU A 141 -1.93 -6.04 18.42
C GLU A 141 -2.24 -7.45 17.87
N HIS A 142 -1.45 -7.91 16.90
CA HIS A 142 -1.66 -9.19 16.23
C HIS A 142 -1.28 -10.42 17.08
N GLU A 143 -0.25 -10.34 17.92
CA GLU A 143 0.12 -11.42 18.85
C GLU A 143 -0.90 -11.59 19.98
N GLU A 144 -1.58 -10.51 20.36
CA GLU A 144 -2.57 -10.50 21.45
C GLU A 144 -4.01 -10.78 20.97
N THR A 145 -4.29 -10.55 19.69
CA THR A 145 -5.63 -10.75 19.10
C THR A 145 -5.86 -12.22 18.70
N PRO A 146 -6.91 -12.89 19.23
CA PRO A 146 -7.31 -14.21 18.79
C PRO A 146 -7.56 -14.28 17.26
N PRO A 147 -7.18 -15.36 16.56
CA PRO A 147 -7.35 -15.46 15.11
C PRO A 147 -8.78 -15.21 14.61
N ARG A 148 -9.80 -15.56 15.41
CA ARG A 148 -11.21 -15.28 15.13
C ARG A 148 -11.50 -13.77 15.08
N GLU A 149 -11.03 -13.02 16.07
CA GLU A 149 -11.24 -11.57 16.15
C GLU A 149 -10.51 -10.85 15.02
N LEU A 150 -9.30 -11.32 14.67
CA LEU A 150 -8.57 -10.83 13.51
C LEU A 150 -9.38 -11.02 12.22
N MET A 151 -9.92 -12.22 12.01
CA MET A 151 -10.73 -12.56 10.85
C MET A 151 -11.95 -11.62 10.75
N ILE A 152 -12.70 -11.46 11.84
CA ILE A 152 -13.84 -10.54 11.91
C ILE A 152 -13.42 -9.10 11.58
N GLY A 153 -12.36 -8.60 12.22
CA GLY A 153 -11.85 -7.25 11.98
C GLY A 153 -11.37 -7.02 10.54
N MET A 154 -10.77 -8.04 9.90
CA MET A 154 -10.41 -7.97 8.49
C MET A 154 -11.63 -7.81 7.59
N ALA A 155 -12.66 -8.65 7.75
CA ALA A 155 -13.86 -8.54 6.90
C ALA A 155 -14.63 -7.25 7.15
N LYS A 156 -14.86 -6.87 8.41
CA LYS A 156 -15.58 -5.62 8.72
C LYS A 156 -14.92 -4.41 8.09
N ARG A 157 -13.58 -4.34 8.07
CA ARG A 157 -12.87 -3.22 7.42
C ARG A 157 -13.02 -3.22 5.91
N SER A 158 -12.87 -4.36 5.25
CA SER A 158 -13.10 -4.46 3.82
C SER A 158 -14.52 -3.99 3.46
N LEU A 159 -15.52 -4.40 4.25
CA LEU A 159 -16.91 -4.00 4.05
C LEU A 159 -17.14 -2.52 4.36
N ASN A 160 -16.59 -1.99 5.46
CA ASN A 160 -16.70 -0.57 5.80
C ASN A 160 -16.10 0.34 4.73
N LYS A 161 -14.98 -0.06 4.10
CA LYS A 161 -14.41 0.67 2.98
C LYS A 161 -15.39 0.75 1.81
N ILE A 162 -15.97 -0.38 1.41
CA ILE A 162 -16.98 -0.44 0.34
C ILE A 162 -18.18 0.44 0.70
N LEU A 163 -18.69 0.34 1.94
CA LEU A 163 -19.86 1.10 2.39
C LEU A 163 -19.60 2.61 2.39
N ALA A 164 -18.41 3.05 2.81
CA ALA A 164 -18.02 4.46 2.80
C ALA A 164 -17.85 5.00 1.38
N GLU A 165 -17.18 4.25 0.50
CA GLU A 165 -16.93 4.68 -0.88
C GLU A 165 -18.18 4.56 -1.78
N THR A 166 -19.23 3.86 -1.35
CA THR A 166 -20.55 3.79 -2.01
C THR A 166 -21.61 4.64 -1.31
N GLU A 167 -21.24 5.48 -0.32
CA GLU A 167 -22.18 6.32 0.44
C GLU A 167 -22.58 7.60 -0.29
N ASP A 168 -21.80 8.05 -1.27
CA ASP A 168 -22.10 9.29 -2.00
C ASP A 168 -23.38 9.15 -2.84
N GLU A 169 -24.41 9.92 -2.47
CA GLU A 169 -25.78 9.91 -3.03
C GLU A 169 -25.89 10.45 -4.47
N ASP A 170 -24.77 10.83 -5.11
CA ASP A 170 -24.72 11.42 -6.46
C ASP A 170 -24.29 10.41 -7.55
N ILE A 171 -24.40 9.10 -7.30
CA ILE A 171 -24.21 8.05 -8.32
C ILE A 171 -25.44 8.02 -9.24
N THR A 172 -25.56 9.01 -10.13
CA THR A 172 -26.54 9.01 -11.22
C THR A 172 -25.82 8.75 -12.54
N ASP A 173 -25.24 7.56 -12.68
CA ASP A 173 -24.42 7.21 -13.84
C ASP A 173 -24.61 5.76 -14.34
N GLU A 174 -23.86 5.39 -15.37
CA GLU A 174 -23.90 4.08 -16.06
C GLU A 174 -23.66 2.88 -15.11
N PHE A 175 -23.19 3.12 -13.88
CA PHE A 175 -22.80 2.10 -12.92
C PHE A 175 -23.68 2.06 -11.65
N GLU A 176 -24.78 2.83 -11.60
CA GLU A 176 -25.69 2.94 -10.44
C GLU A 176 -26.19 1.57 -9.92
N ASP A 177 -26.67 0.70 -10.82
CA ASP A 177 -27.15 -0.64 -10.45
C ASP A 177 -26.03 -1.48 -9.80
N TRP A 178 -24.80 -1.36 -10.30
CA TRP A 178 -23.67 -2.14 -9.80
C TRP A 178 -23.20 -1.64 -8.42
N HIS A 179 -23.15 -0.32 -8.23
CA HIS A 179 -22.88 0.29 -6.92
C HIS A 179 -23.93 -0.09 -5.89
N THR A 180 -25.20 -0.07 -6.28
CA THR A 180 -26.33 -0.47 -5.41
C THR A 180 -26.21 -1.93 -4.99
N ASP A 181 -26.03 -2.84 -5.94
CA ASP A 181 -25.88 -4.28 -5.68
C ASP A 181 -24.70 -4.55 -4.73
N ILE A 182 -23.54 -3.93 -4.96
CA ILE A 182 -22.37 -4.11 -4.09
C ILE A 182 -22.63 -3.57 -2.69
N ARG A 183 -23.26 -2.40 -2.56
CA ARG A 183 -23.59 -1.80 -1.27
C ARG A 183 -24.56 -2.66 -0.48
N GLU A 184 -25.63 -3.16 -1.10
CA GLU A 184 -26.62 -4.02 -0.43
C GLU A 184 -25.96 -5.32 0.07
N ASN A 185 -25.15 -5.98 -0.76
CA ASN A 185 -24.38 -7.16 -0.36
C ASN A 185 -23.40 -6.85 0.78
N ALA A 186 -22.77 -5.66 0.76
CA ALA A 186 -21.85 -5.25 1.81
C ALA A 186 -22.56 -5.05 3.15
N VAL A 187 -23.77 -4.46 3.15
CA VAL A 187 -24.60 -4.31 4.35
C VAL A 187 -25.00 -5.68 4.90
N GLU A 188 -25.51 -6.60 4.06
CA GLU A 188 -25.94 -7.93 4.50
C GLU A 188 -24.78 -8.74 5.10
N LEU A 189 -23.61 -8.72 4.44
CA LEU A 189 -22.42 -9.39 4.97
C LEU A 189 -21.93 -8.75 6.27
N TYR A 190 -22.02 -7.42 6.39
CA TYR A 190 -21.60 -6.72 7.60
C TYR A 190 -22.48 -7.12 8.79
N GLU A 191 -23.81 -7.13 8.62
CA GLU A 191 -24.75 -7.59 9.64
C GLU A 191 -24.53 -9.07 10.00
N THR A 192 -24.23 -9.91 9.01
CA THR A 192 -23.91 -11.33 9.22
C THR A 192 -22.66 -11.49 10.08
N ILE A 193 -21.60 -10.73 9.79
CA ILE A 193 -20.36 -10.77 10.56
C ILE A 193 -20.55 -10.20 11.97
N GLU A 194 -21.35 -9.15 12.15
CA GLU A 194 -21.70 -8.65 13.49
C GLU A 194 -22.49 -9.68 14.29
N PHE A 195 -23.43 -10.39 13.66
CA PHE A 195 -24.14 -11.49 14.30
C PHE A 195 -23.17 -12.59 14.74
N LEU A 196 -22.31 -13.04 13.84
CA LEU A 196 -21.32 -14.09 14.11
C LEU A 196 -20.29 -13.67 15.16
N GLU A 197 -19.89 -12.40 15.20
CA GLU A 197 -18.99 -11.87 16.22
C GLU A 197 -19.55 -12.09 17.63
N ASN A 198 -20.86 -11.90 17.81
CA ASN A 198 -21.58 -12.08 19.06
C ASN A 198 -21.90 -13.56 19.41
N GLU A 199 -21.69 -14.49 18.48
CA GLU A 199 -21.80 -15.94 18.73
C GLU A 199 -20.53 -16.53 19.38
N GLU A 200 -20.48 -17.86 19.54
CA GLU A 200 -19.42 -18.59 20.27
C GLU A 200 -17.98 -18.18 19.87
N ALA A 201 -17.06 -18.30 20.82
CA ALA A 201 -15.68 -17.82 20.72
C ALA A 201 -14.77 -18.63 19.76
N GLU A 202 -15.29 -19.66 19.10
CA GLU A 202 -14.53 -20.51 18.17
C GLU A 202 -14.72 -20.06 16.71
N ILE A 203 -13.77 -20.46 15.85
CA ILE A 203 -13.86 -20.22 14.40
C ILE A 203 -14.88 -21.21 13.82
N SER A 204 -16.04 -20.72 13.40
CA SER A 204 -17.09 -21.51 12.75
C SER A 204 -16.89 -21.60 11.23
N VAL A 205 -17.59 -22.53 10.58
CA VAL A 205 -17.60 -22.65 9.12
C VAL A 205 -18.29 -21.44 8.52
N GLU A 206 -19.37 -20.99 9.15
CA GLU A 206 -20.17 -19.83 8.77
C GLU A 206 -19.33 -18.54 8.80
N LEU A 207 -18.43 -18.38 9.77
CA LEU A 207 -17.49 -17.26 9.81
C LEU A 207 -16.50 -17.34 8.65
N ILE A 208 -15.99 -18.53 8.32
CA ILE A 208 -15.10 -18.71 7.18
C ILE A 208 -15.81 -18.37 5.86
N ASP A 209 -17.05 -18.81 5.69
CA ASP A 209 -17.83 -18.53 4.49
C ASP A 209 -18.11 -17.03 4.35
N ALA A 210 -18.55 -16.36 5.43
CA ALA A 210 -18.77 -14.90 5.42
C ALA A 210 -17.49 -14.10 5.11
N LEU A 211 -16.32 -14.59 5.54
CA LEU A 211 -15.03 -13.98 5.19
C LEU A 211 -14.67 -14.15 3.73
N VAL A 212 -14.93 -15.33 3.16
CA VAL A 212 -14.72 -15.59 1.74
C VAL A 212 -15.62 -14.65 0.92
N ASP A 213 -16.89 -14.55 1.28
CA ASP A 213 -17.86 -13.68 0.60
C ASP A 213 -17.44 -12.20 0.70
N ALA A 214 -16.99 -11.74 1.87
CA ALA A 214 -16.48 -10.37 2.03
C ALA A 214 -15.22 -10.09 1.18
N LEU A 215 -14.33 -11.08 1.04
CA LEU A 215 -13.13 -10.97 0.19
C LEU A 215 -13.48 -11.02 -1.30
N GLU A 216 -14.48 -11.80 -1.70
CA GLU A 216 -14.99 -11.82 -3.07
C GLU A 216 -15.64 -10.50 -3.43
N LEU A 217 -16.49 -9.96 -2.56
CA LEU A 217 -17.13 -8.67 -2.74
C LEU A 217 -16.11 -7.52 -2.86
N ALA A 218 -15.05 -7.53 -2.04
CA ALA A 218 -13.97 -6.56 -2.15
C ALA A 218 -13.25 -6.61 -3.50
N ARG A 219 -13.04 -7.80 -4.07
CA ARG A 219 -12.46 -7.96 -5.42
C ARG A 219 -13.41 -7.49 -6.51
N ASP A 220 -14.69 -7.80 -6.38
CA ASP A 220 -15.70 -7.36 -7.33
C ASP A 220 -15.82 -5.83 -7.34
N TYR A 221 -15.73 -5.21 -6.16
CA TYR A 221 -15.68 -3.76 -6.03
C TYR A 221 -14.44 -3.14 -6.68
N GLU A 222 -13.23 -3.67 -6.42
CA GLU A 222 -12.01 -3.21 -7.11
C GLU A 222 -12.11 -3.34 -8.64
N GLN A 223 -12.70 -4.45 -9.11
CA GLN A 223 -12.89 -4.69 -10.54
C GLN A 223 -13.91 -3.71 -11.15
N MET A 224 -14.98 -3.38 -10.42
CA MET A 224 -15.94 -2.34 -10.81
C MET A 224 -15.25 -0.98 -10.90
N GLN A 225 -14.55 -0.52 -9.86
CA GLN A 225 -13.83 0.76 -9.85
C GLN A 225 -12.86 0.89 -11.03
N LYS A 226 -12.14 -0.19 -11.35
CA LYS A 226 -11.25 -0.23 -12.51
C LYS A 226 -12.00 -0.10 -13.84
N THR A 227 -13.16 -0.75 -13.95
CA THR A 227 -13.99 -0.71 -15.16
C THR A 227 -14.58 0.69 -15.36
N GLU A 228 -15.08 1.29 -14.28
CA GLU A 228 -15.59 2.65 -14.25
C GLU A 228 -14.50 3.67 -14.65
N ALA A 229 -13.30 3.58 -14.05
CA ALA A 229 -12.18 4.45 -14.39
C ALA A 229 -11.76 4.33 -15.88
N GLN A 230 -11.82 3.12 -16.45
CA GLN A 230 -11.56 2.90 -17.87
C GLN A 230 -12.64 3.55 -18.75
N PHE A 231 -13.91 3.36 -18.40
CA PHE A 231 -15.03 3.98 -19.12
C PHE A 231 -14.90 5.51 -19.15
N TRP A 232 -14.69 6.15 -18.00
CA TRP A 232 -14.54 7.61 -17.94
C TRP A 232 -13.29 8.11 -18.66
N SER A 233 -12.19 7.35 -18.64
CA SER A 233 -11.00 7.68 -19.44
C SER A 233 -11.32 7.67 -20.94
N GLU A 234 -12.12 6.72 -21.43
CA GLU A 234 -12.52 6.66 -22.84
C GLU A 234 -13.50 7.79 -23.21
N VAL A 235 -14.46 8.09 -22.34
CA VAL A 235 -15.41 9.19 -22.53
C VAL A 235 -14.66 10.53 -22.63
N ASN A 236 -13.73 10.79 -21.70
CA ASN A 236 -12.92 12.02 -21.71
C ASN A 236 -12.07 12.13 -22.98
N ALA A 237 -11.42 11.04 -23.40
CA ALA A 237 -10.65 11.02 -24.65
C ALA A 237 -11.51 11.35 -25.89
N ARG A 238 -12.76 10.86 -25.93
CA ARG A 238 -13.71 11.19 -27.01
C ARG A 238 -14.18 12.64 -26.95
N ILE A 239 -14.42 13.17 -25.76
CA ILE A 239 -14.78 14.59 -25.57
C ILE A 239 -13.64 15.47 -26.09
N ASP A 240 -12.39 15.19 -25.69
CA ASP A 240 -11.20 15.93 -26.14
C ASP A 240 -11.04 15.87 -27.67
N GLU A 241 -11.22 14.70 -28.28
CA GLU A 241 -11.18 14.55 -29.75
C GLU A 241 -12.27 15.41 -30.43
N HIS A 242 -13.48 15.46 -29.86
CA HIS A 242 -14.58 16.26 -30.37
C HIS A 242 -14.35 17.77 -30.20
N LEU A 243 -13.75 18.21 -29.09
CA LEU A 243 -13.39 19.59 -28.85
C LEU A 243 -12.29 20.05 -29.83
N LEU A 244 -11.26 19.23 -30.05
CA LEU A 244 -10.19 19.49 -31.01
C LEU A 244 -10.70 19.57 -32.47
N ARG A 245 -11.74 18.81 -32.83
CA ARG A 245 -12.36 18.86 -34.16
C ARG A 245 -13.28 20.05 -34.37
N ARG A 246 -13.82 20.64 -33.29
CA ARG A 246 -14.72 21.80 -33.35
C ARG A 246 -13.98 23.13 -33.43
N ASP A 247 -12.67 23.12 -33.25
CA ASP A 247 -11.81 24.31 -33.35
C ASP A 247 -10.84 24.24 -34.56
N PRO A 248 -11.33 24.21 -35.82
CA PRO A 248 -10.45 24.30 -37.00
C PRO A 248 -9.99 25.75 -37.29
N GLY A 249 -10.07 26.64 -36.30
CA GLY A 249 -9.94 28.10 -36.42
C GLY A 249 -8.54 28.67 -36.14
N HIS A 250 -7.51 28.12 -36.76
CA HIS A 250 -6.27 28.82 -37.10
C HIS A 250 -5.96 28.63 -38.58
#